data_AF-A0A158QEN3-F1
#
_entry.id   AF-A0A158QEN3-F1
#
_cell.length_a   1.000
_cell.length_b   1.000
_cell.length_c   1.000
_cell.angle_alpha   90.00
_cell.angle_beta   90.00
_cell.angle_gamma   90.00
#
_symmetry.space_group_name_H-M   'P 1'
#
loop_
_entity.id
_entity.type
_entity.pdbx_description
1 polymer ?
#
loop_
_entity_poly.entity_id
_entity_poly.type
_entity_poly.pdbx_seq_one_letter_code
_entity_poly.pdbx_strand_id
1 'polypeptide(L)'
;MDEIIEEEESHIAPRIFINNLDTFLSGSLAQHLAACKPGLALNEEDEIKEEEDKEESLVEQESSGTSDPTGYRVIGTLSNPNVLPPSNYVETILKYEDRRDFYEHIFECDCIIYNITGDENQAEEALWVANSLANDLQRINRRKTFILVTHLLTWARSKFDHAMSKHPTFEEGDHAKRKPHPLYKQQYEVERAIYNLGKRV
;
A
#
# COMPACT_ATOMS: atom_id res chain seq x y z
N MET A 1 -8.93 40.59 26.15
CA MET A 1 -9.32 39.20 25.86
C MET A 1 -8.82 38.97 24.46
N ASP A 2 -7.61 38.45 24.36
CA ASP A 2 -6.98 38.19 23.07
C ASP A 2 -7.49 36.83 22.61
N GLU A 3 -8.24 36.83 21.52
CA GLU A 3 -8.63 35.63 20.79
C GLU A 3 -7.36 35.02 20.20
N ILE A 4 -6.95 33.87 20.73
CA ILE A 4 -5.94 33.02 20.11
C ILE A 4 -6.61 32.42 18.88
N ILE A 5 -6.25 32.96 17.71
CA ILE A 5 -6.51 32.30 16.43
C ILE A 5 -5.58 31.09 16.42
N GLU A 6 -6.14 29.91 16.69
CA GLU A 6 -5.46 28.65 16.38
C GLU A 6 -5.29 28.60 14.86
N GLU A 7 -4.08 28.88 14.37
CA GLU A 7 -3.71 28.60 12.99
C GLU A 7 -3.87 27.09 12.77
N GLU A 8 -4.90 26.68 12.03
CA GLU A 8 -4.99 25.34 11.46
C GLU A 8 -3.72 25.14 10.61
N GLU A 9 -2.73 24.42 11.16
CA GLU A 9 -1.65 23.86 10.36
C GLU A 9 -2.33 23.06 9.24
N SER A 10 -2.24 23.56 8.01
CA SER A 10 -2.70 22.86 6.83
C SER A 10 -1.83 21.62 6.65
N HIS A 11 -2.19 20.54 7.35
CA HIS A 11 -1.50 19.27 7.25
C HIS A 11 -1.69 18.76 5.82
N ILE A 12 -0.65 18.91 5.00
CA ILE A 12 -0.57 18.35 3.66
C ILE A 12 -0.82 16.85 3.80
N ALA A 13 -1.84 16.35 3.10
CA ALA A 13 -2.22 14.95 3.17
C ALA A 13 -1.03 14.04 2.79
N PRO A 14 -0.82 12.90 3.48
CA PRO A 14 0.31 12.02 3.22
C PRO A 14 0.28 11.47 1.78
N ARG A 15 1.46 11.36 1.17
CA ARG A 15 1.62 10.79 -0.17
C ARG A 15 1.81 9.29 -0.06
N ILE A 16 1.07 8.55 -0.89
CA ILE A 16 1.14 7.09 -0.94
C ILE A 16 1.51 6.63 -2.34
N PHE A 17 2.50 5.75 -2.43
CA PHE A 17 2.85 5.05 -3.65
C PHE A 17 2.16 3.69 -3.70
N ILE A 18 1.55 3.33 -4.83
CA ILE A 18 0.99 2.01 -5.10
C ILE A 18 1.39 1.57 -6.52
N ASN A 19 2.01 0.40 -6.67
CA ASN A 19 2.37 -0.10 -8.00
C ASN A 19 1.15 -0.66 -8.77
N ASN A 20 1.19 -0.54 -10.10
CA ASN A 20 0.25 -1.15 -11.05
C ASN A 20 -1.23 -0.84 -10.76
N LEU A 21 -1.56 0.46 -10.71
CA LEU A 21 -2.89 1.00 -10.41
C LEU A 21 -4.00 0.56 -11.37
N ASP A 22 -3.65 0.09 -12.55
CA ASP A 22 -4.55 -0.53 -13.53
C ASP A 22 -4.98 -1.96 -13.16
N THR A 23 -4.36 -2.58 -12.17
CA THR A 23 -4.78 -3.88 -11.67
C THR A 23 -5.90 -3.74 -10.64
N PHE A 24 -6.81 -4.72 -10.59
CA PHE A 24 -7.99 -4.67 -9.73
C PHE A 24 -7.66 -4.38 -8.27
N LEU A 25 -6.70 -5.12 -7.68
CA LEU A 25 -6.37 -5.00 -6.26
C LEU A 25 -5.74 -3.63 -5.95
N SER A 26 -4.72 -3.24 -6.71
CA SER A 26 -4.01 -1.97 -6.49
C SER A 26 -4.92 -0.77 -6.76
N GLY A 27 -5.72 -0.81 -7.84
CA GLY A 27 -6.65 0.26 -8.20
C GLY A 27 -7.79 0.43 -7.18
N SER A 28 -8.40 -0.67 -6.74
CA SER A 28 -9.46 -0.61 -5.72
C SER A 28 -8.92 -0.09 -4.38
N LEU A 29 -7.72 -0.53 -3.98
CA LEU A 29 -7.05 -0.04 -2.78
C LEU A 29 -6.76 1.45 -2.88
N ALA A 30 -6.24 1.90 -4.03
CA ALA A 30 -5.93 3.30 -4.29
C ALA A 30 -7.18 4.19 -4.23
N GLN A 31 -8.26 3.77 -4.88
CA GLN A 31 -9.52 4.50 -4.89
C GLN A 31 -10.09 4.64 -3.48
N HIS A 32 -10.08 3.57 -2.69
CA HIS A 32 -10.55 3.61 -1.31
C HIS A 32 -9.68 4.54 -0.45
N LEU A 33 -8.35 4.41 -0.51
CA LEU A 33 -7.44 5.26 0.25
C LEU A 33 -7.54 6.74 -0.15
N ALA A 34 -7.81 7.06 -1.41
CA ALA A 34 -8.03 8.44 -1.84
C ALA A 34 -9.29 9.08 -1.21
N ALA A 35 -10.28 8.27 -0.82
CA ALA A 35 -11.49 8.71 -0.11
C ALA A 35 -11.32 8.73 1.42
N CYS A 36 -10.37 7.98 1.98
CA CYS A 36 -10.14 7.90 3.42
C CYS A 36 -9.47 9.16 3.97
N LYS A 37 -9.98 9.69 5.09
CA LYS A 37 -9.34 10.81 5.81
C LYS A 37 -8.15 10.32 6.66
N PRO A 38 -6.91 10.80 6.42
CA PRO A 38 -5.75 10.40 7.21
C PRO A 38 -5.91 10.70 8.70
N GLY A 39 -5.52 9.76 9.56
CA GLY A 39 -5.54 9.92 11.03
C GLY A 39 -6.88 9.63 11.70
N LEU A 40 -7.95 9.37 10.95
CA LEU A 40 -9.22 8.86 11.48
C LEU A 40 -9.25 7.34 11.31
N ALA A 41 -9.39 6.61 12.42
CA ALA A 41 -9.74 5.21 12.37
C ALA A 41 -11.21 5.09 11.93
N LEU A 42 -11.51 4.15 11.02
CA LEU A 42 -12.89 3.78 10.74
C LEU A 42 -13.48 3.18 12.02
N ASN A 43 -14.65 3.65 12.44
CA ASN A 43 -15.38 2.96 13.50
C ASN A 43 -16.08 1.75 12.89
N GLU A 44 -16.35 0.70 13.68
CA GLU A 44 -17.05 -0.52 13.21
C GLU A 44 -18.41 -0.19 12.56
N GLU A 45 -19.08 0.89 13.00
CA GLU A 45 -20.33 1.38 12.39
C GLU A 45 -20.14 2.02 11.02
N ASP A 46 -18.96 2.58 10.73
CA ASP A 46 -18.63 3.18 9.43
C ASP A 46 -18.22 2.07 8.43
N GLU A 47 -17.59 0.99 8.90
CA GLU A 47 -17.29 -0.20 8.07
C GLU A 47 -18.55 -0.87 7.53
N ILE A 48 -19.59 -1.04 8.37
CA ILE A 48 -20.84 -1.70 7.98
C ILE A 48 -21.64 -0.83 7.00
N LYS A 49 -21.69 0.49 7.20
CA LYS A 49 -22.37 1.42 6.28
C LYS A 49 -21.71 1.47 4.91
N GLU A 50 -20.37 1.45 4.87
CA GLU A 50 -19.64 1.42 3.59
C GLU A 50 -19.90 0.13 2.79
N GLU A 51 -20.18 -1.01 3.43
CA GLU A 51 -20.54 -2.25 2.73
C GLU A 51 -21.97 -2.18 2.16
N GLU A 52 -22.92 -1.59 2.91
CA GLU A 52 -24.31 -1.41 2.47
C GLU A 52 -24.44 -0.39 1.31
N ASP A 53 -23.73 0.76 1.39
CA ASP A 53 -23.73 1.78 0.34
C ASP A 53 -23.03 1.31 -0.96
N LYS A 54 -22.08 0.36 -0.86
CA LYS A 54 -21.41 -0.23 -2.03
C LYS A 54 -22.34 -1.12 -2.86
N GLU A 55 -23.33 -1.79 -2.26
CA GLU A 55 -24.31 -2.59 -3.01
C GLU A 55 -25.30 -1.71 -3.80
N GLU A 56 -25.66 -0.53 -3.30
CA GLU A 56 -26.54 0.42 -4.01
C GLU A 56 -25.79 1.28 -5.06
N SER A 57 -24.50 1.57 -4.85
CA SER A 57 -23.71 2.45 -5.74
C SER A 57 -23.22 1.82 -7.06
N LEU A 58 -23.38 0.50 -7.26
CA LEU A 58 -23.00 -0.20 -8.50
C LEU A 58 -23.80 0.25 -9.75
N VAL A 59 -24.83 1.08 -9.57
CA VAL A 59 -25.74 1.52 -10.66
C VAL A 59 -25.52 2.98 -11.08
N GLU A 60 -24.77 3.78 -10.30
CA GLU A 60 -24.59 5.23 -10.55
C GLU A 60 -23.13 5.65 -10.46
N GLN A 61 -22.30 5.20 -11.41
CA GLN A 61 -20.98 5.81 -11.65
C GLN A 61 -20.89 6.39 -13.05
N GLU A 62 -21.77 7.34 -13.36
CA GLU A 62 -21.41 8.47 -14.21
C GLU A 62 -22.03 9.74 -13.64
N SER A 63 -21.21 10.78 -13.48
CA SER A 63 -21.49 12.11 -12.92
C SER A 63 -21.46 12.26 -11.39
N SER A 64 -20.38 12.86 -10.89
CA SER A 64 -20.44 14.22 -10.34
C SER A 64 -19.11 14.64 -9.69
N GLY A 65 -18.76 15.91 -9.89
CA GLY A 65 -17.98 16.70 -8.94
C GLY A 65 -16.48 16.44 -8.86
N THR A 66 -15.70 17.37 -9.39
CA THR A 66 -14.35 17.68 -8.92
C THR A 66 -14.41 18.03 -7.43
N SER A 67 -14.41 17.03 -6.56
CA SER A 67 -14.11 17.21 -5.15
C SER A 67 -12.62 17.02 -4.99
N ASP A 68 -11.93 18.03 -4.44
CA ASP A 68 -10.51 17.90 -4.13
C ASP A 68 -10.31 16.64 -3.27
N PRO A 69 -9.30 15.79 -3.55
CA PRO A 69 -9.08 14.57 -2.81
C PRO A 69 -8.82 14.91 -1.35
N THR A 70 -9.83 14.68 -0.50
CA THR A 70 -9.75 14.92 0.95
C THR A 70 -8.97 13.82 1.68
N GLY A 71 -8.59 12.76 0.97
CA GLY A 71 -7.85 11.63 1.50
C GLY A 71 -6.37 11.59 1.14
N TYR A 72 -5.81 10.37 1.03
CA TYR A 72 -4.40 10.20 0.70
C TYR A 72 -4.08 10.63 -0.74
N ARG A 73 -2.90 11.23 -0.93
CA ARG A 73 -2.41 11.64 -2.23
C ARG A 73 -1.78 10.45 -2.96
N VAL A 74 -2.51 9.87 -3.91
CA VAL A 74 -2.12 8.63 -4.59
C VAL A 74 -1.17 8.90 -5.75
N ILE A 75 -0.03 8.21 -5.73
CA ILE A 75 0.95 8.13 -6.81
C ILE A 75 1.16 6.65 -7.15
N GLY A 76 1.42 6.33 -8.40
CA GLY A 76 1.66 4.94 -8.75
C GLY A 76 2.20 4.71 -10.14
N THR A 77 2.28 3.43 -10.52
CA THR A 77 2.66 2.99 -11.86
C THR A 77 1.48 2.30 -12.54
N LEU A 78 1.60 2.03 -13.84
CA LEU A 78 0.68 1.17 -14.57
C LEU A 78 1.45 -0.06 -15.06
N SER A 79 0.81 -1.23 -14.99
CA SER A 79 1.34 -2.48 -15.54
C SER A 79 1.37 -2.44 -17.07
N ASN A 80 0.41 -1.75 -17.70
CA ASN A 80 0.37 -1.52 -19.13
C ASN A 80 0.37 0.00 -19.44
N PRO A 81 1.42 0.53 -20.10
CA PRO A 81 1.53 1.96 -20.39
C PRO A 81 0.49 2.48 -21.40
N ASN A 82 -0.23 1.59 -22.08
CA ASN A 82 -1.27 1.96 -23.05
C ASN A 82 -2.67 2.12 -22.40
N VAL A 83 -2.81 1.77 -21.13
CA VAL A 83 -4.08 1.93 -20.39
C VAL A 83 -4.19 3.37 -19.92
N LEU A 84 -5.39 3.94 -20.03
CA LEU A 84 -5.65 5.26 -19.49
C LEU A 84 -5.56 5.22 -17.95
N PRO A 85 -4.86 6.17 -17.34
CA PRO A 85 -4.74 6.21 -15.91
C PRO A 85 -6.10 6.50 -15.25
N PRO A 86 -6.40 5.92 -14.08
CA PRO A 86 -7.61 6.26 -13.33
C PRO A 86 -7.52 7.74 -12.93
N SER A 87 -8.32 8.61 -13.55
CA SER A 87 -8.06 10.05 -13.54
C SER A 87 -8.71 10.83 -12.40
N ASN A 88 -9.61 10.21 -11.64
CA ASN A 88 -10.40 10.91 -10.61
C ASN A 88 -9.76 10.89 -9.20
N TYR A 89 -8.80 10.01 -8.94
CA TYR A 89 -8.20 9.87 -7.60
C TYR A 89 -6.67 9.74 -7.59
N VAL A 90 -6.03 9.76 -8.76
CA VAL A 90 -4.57 9.61 -8.88
C VAL A 90 -3.94 10.96 -9.18
N GLU A 91 -2.97 11.35 -8.35
CA GLU A 91 -2.23 12.59 -8.52
C GLU A 91 -1.17 12.47 -9.62
N THR A 92 -0.42 11.36 -9.64
CA THR A 92 0.69 11.19 -10.59
C THR A 92 0.91 9.73 -10.94
N ILE A 93 1.11 9.47 -12.23
CA ILE A 93 1.59 8.19 -12.75
C ILE A 93 3.08 8.32 -13.06
N LEU A 94 3.88 7.54 -12.34
CA LEU A 94 5.32 7.45 -12.55
C LEU A 94 5.61 6.53 -13.73
N LYS A 95 6.56 6.94 -14.56
CA LYS A 95 7.12 6.14 -15.64
C LYS A 95 8.53 5.71 -15.26
N TYR A 96 8.87 4.46 -15.58
CA TYR A 96 10.19 3.92 -15.32
C TYR A 96 11.15 4.30 -16.47
N GLU A 97 11.59 5.56 -16.50
CA GLU A 97 12.53 6.08 -17.51
C GLU A 97 13.97 6.08 -16.97
N ASP A 98 14.20 6.70 -15.80
CA ASP A 98 15.46 6.64 -15.05
C ASP A 98 15.20 6.08 -13.65
N ARG A 99 16.02 5.11 -13.25
CA ARG A 99 15.87 4.37 -12.00
C ARG A 99 16.11 5.24 -10.77
N ARG A 100 17.01 6.23 -10.83
CA ARG A 100 17.28 7.13 -9.70
C ARG A 100 16.14 8.11 -9.53
N ASP A 101 15.71 8.73 -10.62
CA ASP A 101 14.59 9.67 -10.58
C ASP A 101 13.32 8.97 -10.09
N PHE A 102 13.04 7.76 -10.58
CA PHE A 102 11.94 6.94 -10.09
C PHE A 102 11.99 6.69 -8.58
N TYR A 103 13.18 6.33 -8.06
CA TYR A 103 13.38 6.13 -6.63
C TYR A 103 13.15 7.41 -5.83
N GLU A 104 13.61 8.57 -6.29
CA GLU A 104 13.41 9.83 -5.58
C GLU A 104 11.92 10.19 -5.45
N HIS A 105 11.11 9.94 -6.49
CA HIS A 105 9.66 10.11 -6.40
C HIS A 105 9.02 9.17 -5.36
N ILE A 106 9.47 7.90 -5.31
CA ILE A 106 9.02 6.95 -4.29
C ILE A 106 9.50 7.38 -2.89
N PHE A 107 10.72 7.90 -2.78
CA PHE A 107 11.32 8.34 -1.52
C PHE A 107 10.54 9.52 -0.91
N GLU A 108 9.91 10.36 -1.70
CA GLU A 108 9.05 11.44 -1.21
C GLU A 108 7.73 10.96 -0.59
N CYS A 109 7.30 9.72 -0.86
CA CYS A 109 6.05 9.17 -0.34
C CYS A 109 6.19 8.75 1.13
N ASP A 110 5.14 8.98 1.93
CA ASP A 110 5.08 8.61 3.34
C ASP A 110 4.73 7.12 3.52
N CYS A 111 3.92 6.57 2.61
CA CYS A 111 3.61 5.14 2.52
C CYS A 111 3.95 4.60 1.13
N ILE A 112 4.53 3.39 1.08
CA ILE A 112 4.91 2.72 -0.15
C ILE A 112 4.28 1.34 -0.12
N ILE A 113 3.38 1.05 -1.05
CA ILE A 113 2.65 -0.21 -1.14
C ILE A 113 3.03 -0.92 -2.43
N TYR A 114 3.61 -2.11 -2.29
CA TYR A 114 3.92 -3.00 -3.40
C TYR A 114 3.01 -4.22 -3.37
N ASN A 115 2.16 -4.36 -4.38
CA ASN A 115 1.46 -5.58 -4.72
C ASN A 115 2.33 -6.45 -5.63
N ILE A 116 2.77 -7.60 -5.08
CA ILE A 116 3.61 -8.57 -5.76
C ILE A 116 2.85 -9.90 -6.04
N THR A 117 1.52 -9.88 -5.95
CA THR A 117 0.70 -11.09 -6.14
C THR A 117 0.58 -11.53 -7.59
N GLY A 118 0.75 -10.60 -8.54
CA GLY A 118 0.56 -10.84 -9.98
C GLY A 118 1.88 -10.98 -10.76
N ASP A 119 2.62 -9.88 -10.89
CA ASP A 119 3.83 -9.79 -11.74
C ASP A 119 5.11 -10.03 -10.93
N GLU A 120 5.91 -11.01 -11.35
CA GLU A 120 7.16 -11.40 -10.69
C GLU A 120 8.21 -10.27 -10.72
N ASN A 121 8.20 -9.43 -11.76
CA ASN A 121 9.14 -8.31 -11.86
C ASN A 121 8.91 -7.28 -10.73
N GLN A 122 7.67 -7.16 -10.25
CA GLN A 122 7.34 -6.27 -9.13
C GLN A 122 7.98 -6.74 -7.82
N ALA A 123 8.23 -8.04 -7.65
CA ALA A 123 8.91 -8.56 -6.47
C ALA A 123 10.38 -8.11 -6.42
N GLU A 124 11.05 -8.10 -7.57
CA GLU A 124 12.43 -7.62 -7.69
C GLU A 124 12.53 -6.11 -7.50
N GLU A 125 11.60 -5.34 -8.09
CA GLU A 125 11.52 -3.90 -7.91
C GLU A 125 11.26 -3.54 -6.44
N ALA A 126 10.28 -4.18 -5.80
CA ALA A 126 9.97 -3.98 -4.38
C ALA A 126 11.19 -4.26 -3.48
N LEU A 127 11.92 -5.34 -3.75
CA LEU A 127 13.13 -5.68 -3.02
C LEU A 127 14.21 -4.60 -3.22
N TRP A 128 14.38 -4.11 -4.44
CA TRP A 128 15.34 -3.03 -4.72
C TRP A 128 14.96 -1.73 -4.01
N VAL A 129 13.70 -1.30 -4.06
CA VAL A 129 13.22 -0.10 -3.36
C VAL A 129 13.44 -0.25 -1.86
N ALA A 130 13.07 -1.39 -1.27
CA ALA A 130 13.26 -1.66 0.16
C ALA A 130 14.74 -1.60 0.57
N ASN A 131 15.65 -2.18 -0.23
CA ASN A 131 17.09 -2.06 0.03
C ASN A 131 17.58 -0.62 -0.08
N SER A 132 17.10 0.13 -1.07
CA SER A 132 17.48 1.52 -1.28
C SER A 132 17.03 2.38 -0.08
N LEU A 133 15.79 2.20 0.38
CA LEU A 133 15.28 2.80 1.62
C LEU A 133 16.11 2.43 2.85
N ALA A 134 16.51 1.17 2.99
CA ALA A 134 17.33 0.72 4.10
C ALA A 134 18.76 1.32 4.09
N ASN A 135 19.30 1.60 2.91
CA ASN A 135 20.60 2.28 2.77
C ASN A 135 20.47 3.79 3.07
N ASP A 136 19.31 4.36 2.79
CA ASP A 136 19.02 5.80 2.92
C ASP A 136 18.26 6.16 4.21
N LEU A 137 18.27 5.30 5.23
CA LEU A 137 17.57 5.54 6.51
C LEU A 137 17.92 6.90 7.13
N GLN A 138 19.17 7.35 6.98
CA GLN A 138 19.62 8.65 7.49
C GLN A 138 18.94 9.86 6.82
N ARG A 139 18.45 9.70 5.58
CA ARG A 139 17.71 10.74 4.84
C ARG A 139 16.23 10.80 5.27
N ILE A 140 15.72 9.78 5.95
CA ILE A 140 14.32 9.69 6.36
C ILE A 140 14.09 10.58 7.59
N ASN A 141 13.40 11.71 7.39
CA ASN A 141 13.12 12.70 8.43
C ASN A 141 11.72 12.60 9.04
N ARG A 142 10.88 11.71 8.51
CA ARG A 142 9.48 11.51 8.87
C ARG A 142 9.16 10.02 8.86
N ARG A 143 8.11 9.60 9.58
CA ARG A 143 7.71 8.19 9.58
C ARG A 143 7.41 7.73 8.15
N LYS A 144 8.12 6.69 7.71
CA LYS A 144 7.92 6.06 6.40
C LYS A 144 7.44 4.63 6.60
N THR A 145 6.39 4.25 5.88
CA THR A 145 5.80 2.91 5.97
C THR A 145 5.99 2.18 4.64
N PHE A 146 6.48 0.95 4.69
CA PHE A 146 6.59 0.08 3.53
C PHE A 146 5.67 -1.14 3.73
N ILE A 147 4.70 -1.31 2.84
CA ILE A 147 3.70 -2.37 2.88
C ILE A 147 3.90 -3.26 1.67
N LEU A 148 4.01 -4.57 1.90
CA LEU A 148 4.10 -5.57 0.85
C LEU A 148 2.82 -6.41 0.85
N VAL A 149 2.07 -6.36 -0.25
CA VAL A 149 0.89 -7.19 -0.48
C VAL A 149 1.33 -8.46 -1.20
N THR A 150 1.16 -9.58 -0.50
CA THR A 150 1.76 -10.87 -0.84
C THR A 150 0.73 -11.95 -1.08
N HIS A 151 1.13 -13.04 -1.72
CA HIS A 151 0.22 -14.16 -2.00
C HIS A 151 0.11 -15.10 -0.80
N LEU A 152 -1.10 -15.52 -0.44
CA LEU A 152 -1.33 -16.54 0.61
C LEU A 152 -0.54 -17.86 0.38
N LEU A 153 -0.14 -18.16 -0.85
CA LEU A 153 0.58 -19.38 -1.19
C LEU A 153 2.01 -19.41 -0.63
N THR A 154 2.55 -18.29 -0.13
CA THR A 154 3.79 -18.29 0.65
C THR A 154 3.61 -18.88 2.05
N TRP A 155 2.36 -19.14 2.46
CA TRP A 155 1.98 -19.82 3.70
C TRP A 155 1.39 -21.22 3.49
N ALA A 156 1.17 -21.66 2.25
CA ALA A 156 0.35 -22.83 1.94
C ALA A 156 0.76 -24.15 2.62
N ARG A 157 2.03 -24.29 3.04
CA ARG A 157 2.55 -25.50 3.69
C ARG A 157 2.94 -25.28 5.15
N SER A 158 2.62 -24.11 5.70
CA SER A 158 2.80 -23.80 7.11
C SER A 158 1.89 -24.70 7.94
N LYS A 159 2.43 -25.21 9.06
CA LYS A 159 1.62 -25.96 10.02
C LYS A 159 1.05 -24.96 11.02
N PHE A 160 -0.26 -24.95 11.18
CA PHE A 160 -0.91 -24.25 12.27
C PHE A 160 -1.16 -25.25 13.40
N ASP A 161 -0.92 -24.84 14.64
CA ASP A 161 -1.22 -25.69 15.79
C ASP A 161 -2.73 -25.74 16.00
N HIS A 162 -3.35 -26.83 15.56
CA HIS A 162 -4.79 -27.07 15.67
C HIS A 162 -5.28 -27.22 17.12
N ALA A 163 -4.37 -27.34 18.11
CA ALA A 163 -4.74 -27.48 19.52
C ALA A 163 -5.25 -26.18 20.16
N MET A 164 -5.02 -25.02 19.53
CA MET A 164 -5.56 -23.75 19.99
C MET A 164 -6.95 -23.54 19.38
N SER A 165 -7.99 -23.52 20.21
CA SER A 165 -9.36 -23.10 19.81
C SER A 165 -9.47 -21.60 19.47
N LYS A 166 -8.33 -20.90 19.42
CA LYS A 166 -8.21 -19.51 19.00
C LYS A 166 -7.81 -19.50 17.53
N HIS A 167 -8.45 -18.64 16.75
CA HIS A 167 -8.02 -18.33 15.39
C HIS A 167 -6.50 -18.10 15.39
N PRO A 168 -5.72 -18.70 14.46
CA PRO A 168 -4.27 -18.50 14.44
C PRO A 168 -3.98 -17.01 14.40
N THR A 169 -3.36 -16.49 15.45
CA THR A 169 -2.78 -15.16 15.46
C THR A 169 -1.50 -15.23 14.64
N PHE A 170 -1.42 -14.45 13.57
CA PHE A 170 -0.20 -14.37 12.77
C PHE A 170 0.86 -13.57 13.54
N GLU A 171 1.46 -14.22 14.54
CA GLU A 171 2.54 -13.62 15.32
C GLU A 171 3.85 -13.61 14.53
N GLU A 172 4.75 -12.74 14.95
CA GLU A 172 6.06 -12.58 14.32
C GLU A 172 6.87 -13.89 14.29
N GLY A 173 6.74 -14.72 15.34
CA GLY A 173 7.36 -16.04 15.42
C GLY A 173 6.80 -17.05 14.42
N ASP A 174 5.54 -16.90 14.00
CA ASP A 174 4.90 -17.78 13.02
C ASP A 174 5.28 -17.40 11.58
N HIS A 175 5.49 -16.11 11.34
CA HIS A 175 6.06 -15.62 10.08
C HIS A 175 7.45 -16.23 9.82
N ALA A 176 8.28 -16.42 10.85
CA ALA A 176 9.59 -17.06 10.70
C ALA A 176 9.51 -18.57 10.38
N LYS A 177 8.43 -19.26 10.78
CA LYS A 177 8.24 -20.71 10.62
C LYS A 177 7.46 -21.09 9.35
N ARG A 178 6.96 -20.10 8.61
CA ARG A 178 6.11 -20.32 7.44
C ARG A 178 6.82 -21.12 6.35
N LYS A 179 6.05 -21.89 5.60
CA LYS A 179 6.55 -22.72 4.49
C LYS A 179 5.75 -22.44 3.22
N PRO A 180 6.41 -22.00 2.14
CA PRO A 180 5.72 -21.69 0.90
C PRO A 180 5.34 -22.95 0.12
N HIS A 181 4.35 -22.81 -0.75
CA HIS A 181 4.16 -23.73 -1.87
C HIS A 181 5.44 -23.77 -2.74
N PRO A 182 5.84 -24.92 -3.33
CA PRO A 182 7.07 -25.01 -4.12
C PRO A 182 7.21 -23.99 -5.26
N LEU A 183 6.09 -23.58 -5.87
CA LEU A 183 6.06 -22.57 -6.94
C LEU A 183 6.24 -21.13 -6.45
N TYR A 184 6.10 -20.88 -5.14
CA TYR A 184 6.12 -19.53 -4.55
C TYR A 184 7.34 -19.29 -3.66
N LYS A 185 8.42 -20.04 -3.90
CA LYS A 185 9.66 -19.92 -3.11
C LYS A 185 10.34 -18.57 -3.31
N GLN A 186 10.37 -18.07 -4.54
CA GLN A 186 11.00 -16.79 -4.86
C GLN A 186 10.28 -15.62 -4.17
N GLN A 187 8.96 -15.58 -4.25
CA GLN A 187 8.14 -14.58 -3.56
C GLN A 187 8.38 -14.65 -2.04
N TYR A 188 8.39 -15.86 -1.46
CA TYR A 188 8.72 -16.05 -0.04
C TYR A 188 10.11 -15.53 0.34
N GLU A 189 11.12 -15.72 -0.51
CA GLU A 189 12.48 -15.22 -0.28
C GLU A 189 12.54 -13.69 -0.32
N VAL A 190 11.86 -13.06 -1.28
CA VAL A 190 11.71 -11.59 -1.36
C VAL A 190 11.04 -11.04 -0.10
N GLU A 191 9.90 -11.61 0.29
CA GLU A 191 9.20 -11.22 1.51
C GLU A 191 10.09 -11.32 2.74
N ARG A 192 10.82 -12.43 2.88
CA ARG A 192 11.73 -12.65 4.01
C ARG A 192 12.89 -11.65 4.00
N ALA A 193 13.42 -11.32 2.83
CA ALA A 193 14.49 -10.34 2.69
C ALA A 193 14.02 -8.94 3.10
N ILE A 194 12.87 -8.48 2.60
CA ILE A 194 12.26 -7.17 2.95
C ILE A 194 11.96 -7.11 4.44
N TYR A 195 11.34 -8.15 4.99
CA TYR A 195 11.05 -8.24 6.42
C TYR A 195 12.31 -8.14 7.29
N ASN A 196 13.40 -8.78 6.89
CA ASN A 196 14.67 -8.70 7.61
C ASN A 196 15.33 -7.32 7.52
N LEU A 197 15.05 -6.52 6.48
CA LEU A 197 15.52 -5.13 6.40
C LEU A 197 14.84 -4.28 7.48
N GLY A 198 13.54 -4.45 7.68
CA GLY A 198 12.78 -3.73 8.71
C GLY A 198 13.25 -4.01 10.15
N LYS A 199 13.83 -5.17 10.41
CA LYS A 199 14.41 -5.52 11.72
C LYS A 199 15.74 -4.83 12.05
N ARG A 200 16.41 -4.27 11.04
CA ARG A 200 17.72 -3.62 11.21
C ARG A 200 17.60 -2.13 11.53
N VAL A 201 16.37 -1.60 11.47
CA VAL A 201 16.03 -0.20 11.74
C VAL A 201 15.79 0.00 13.24
#